data_AF-A0A9E6CHI3-F1
#
_entry.id   AF-A0A9E6CHI3-F1
#
_cell.length_a   1.000
_cell.length_b   1.000
_cell.length_c   1.000
_cell.angle_alpha   90.00
_cell.angle_beta   90.00
_cell.angle_gamma   90.00
#
_symmetry.space_group_name_H-M   'P 1'
#
loop_
_entity.id
_entity.type
_entity.pdbx_description
1 polymer ?
#
loop_
_entity_poly.entity_id
_entity_poly.type
_entity_poly.pdbx_seq_one_letter_code
_entity_poly.pdbx_strand_id
1 'polypeptide(L)'
;MIRSIYELINQLIGHGVSIEPNGNSLKLVRPPSLPSWEDAPEEVKALLRELKANKQEVTCFLLWRDMLERCNQSYRPGALQWARTHFPELLKTLSEAENQYQAAYWQQDIAGVRQAAEIWETTMKRICLLHQLAEGGEVLNEAEKPF
;
A
#
# COMPACT_ATOMS: atom_id res chain seq x y z
N MET A 1 5.12 -4.78 26.22
CA MET A 1 4.78 -5.45 24.95
C MET A 1 4.55 -4.33 23.94
N ILE A 2 5.32 -4.27 22.85
CA ILE A 2 5.13 -3.23 21.82
C ILE A 2 3.91 -3.66 21.00
N ARG A 3 2.85 -2.84 21.01
CA ARG A 3 1.66 -3.04 20.17
C ARG A 3 2.07 -2.85 18.71
N SER A 4 1.58 -3.69 17.79
CA SER A 4 1.86 -3.48 16.37
C SER A 4 1.06 -2.29 15.82
N ILE A 5 1.59 -1.60 14.80
CA ILE A 5 0.87 -0.50 14.13
C ILE A 5 -0.49 -0.96 13.58
N TYR A 6 -0.57 -2.20 13.11
CA TYR A 6 -1.81 -2.81 12.64
C TYR A 6 -2.86 -2.93 13.75
N GLU A 7 -2.47 -3.39 14.93
CA GLU A 7 -3.36 -3.46 16.11
C GLU A 7 -3.83 -2.07 16.56
N LEU A 8 -2.94 -1.08 16.56
CA LEU A 8 -3.28 0.31 16.90
C LEU A 8 -4.35 0.87 15.94
N ILE A 9 -4.15 0.69 14.63
CA ILE A 9 -5.10 1.13 13.60
C ILE A 9 -6.44 0.40 13.77
N ASN A 10 -6.44 -0.92 13.96
CA ASN A 10 -7.67 -1.70 14.10
C ASN A 10 -8.46 -1.34 15.37
N GLN A 11 -7.80 -1.04 16.48
CA GLN A 11 -8.48 -0.59 17.69
C GLN A 11 -9.17 0.75 17.46
N LEU A 12 -8.49 1.71 16.81
CA LEU A 12 -9.09 3.00 16.46
C LEU A 12 -10.29 2.83 15.52
N ILE A 13 -10.18 1.95 14.51
CA ILE A 13 -11.29 1.59 13.61
C ILE A 13 -12.45 0.95 14.38
N GLY A 14 -12.17 0.09 15.37
CA GLY A 14 -13.17 -0.51 16.25
C GLY A 14 -13.98 0.51 17.05
N HIS A 15 -13.39 1.68 17.34
CA HIS A 15 -14.07 2.82 17.93
C HIS A 15 -14.73 3.76 16.90
N GLY A 16 -14.75 3.39 15.63
CA GLY A 16 -15.31 4.17 14.54
C GLY A 16 -14.44 5.37 14.09
N VAL A 17 -13.18 5.42 14.52
CA VAL A 17 -12.22 6.41 14.04
C VAL A 17 -11.62 5.93 12.72
N SER A 18 -11.82 6.70 11.65
CA SER A 18 -11.14 6.44 10.37
C SER A 18 -9.82 7.22 10.30
N ILE A 19 -8.81 6.57 9.74
CA ILE A 19 -7.45 7.10 9.59
C ILE A 19 -7.11 7.03 8.10
N GLU A 20 -6.94 8.21 7.50
CA GLU A 20 -6.65 8.35 6.08
C GLU A 20 -5.26 9.00 5.91
N PRO A 21 -4.41 8.52 5.00
CA PRO A 21 -3.23 9.27 4.62
C PRO A 21 -3.62 10.55 3.87
N ASN A 22 -2.99 11.66 4.23
CA ASN A 22 -3.13 12.96 3.59
C ASN A 22 -1.73 13.52 3.30
N GLY A 23 -1.16 13.10 2.17
CA GLY A 23 0.23 13.40 1.82
C GLY A 23 1.21 12.83 2.84
N ASN A 24 1.89 13.71 3.59
CA ASN A 24 2.85 13.32 4.65
C ASN A 24 2.23 13.43 6.06
N SER A 25 0.89 13.47 6.12
CA SER A 25 0.14 13.62 7.36
C SER A 25 -0.97 12.57 7.44
N LEU A 26 -1.53 12.42 8.65
CA LEU A 26 -2.68 11.56 8.89
C LEU A 26 -3.89 12.46 9.10
N LYS A 27 -4.96 12.17 8.38
CA LYS A 27 -6.27 12.76 8.60
C LYS A 27 -7.08 11.78 9.42
N LEU A 28 -7.57 12.26 10.56
CA LEU A 28 -8.43 11.49 11.45
C LEU A 28 -9.87 11.94 11.25
N VAL A 29 -10.76 11.00 10.97
CA VAL A 29 -12.20 11.25 10.86
C VAL A 29 -12.87 10.62 12.08
N ARG A 30 -13.61 11.44 12.82
CA ARG A 30 -14.36 10.99 14.00
C ARG A 30 -15.60 10.20 13.61
N PRO A 31 -16.03 9.25 14.47
CA PRO A 31 -17.35 8.68 14.34
C PRO A 31 -18.44 9.75 14.61
N PRO A 32 -19.61 9.67 13.97
CA PRO A 32 -20.73 10.57 14.22
C PRO A 32 -21.22 10.57 15.68
N SER A 33 -21.00 9.47 16.40
CA SER A 33 -21.34 9.33 17.82
C SER A 33 -20.46 10.16 18.75
N LEU A 34 -19.36 10.75 18.26
CA LEU A 34 -18.41 11.52 19.05
C LEU A 34 -18.51 13.03 18.74
N PRO A 35 -19.05 13.86 19.67
CA PRO A 35 -19.26 15.30 19.42
C PRO A 35 -17.96 16.10 19.29
N SER A 36 -17.01 15.85 20.20
CA SER A 36 -15.69 16.48 20.27
C SER A 36 -14.59 15.43 20.46
N TRP A 37 -13.33 15.70 20.08
CA TRP A 37 -12.22 14.82 20.48
C TRP A 37 -11.95 14.89 22.00
N GLU A 38 -12.42 15.95 22.67
CA GLU A 38 -12.29 16.15 24.11
C GLU A 38 -13.22 15.21 24.89
N ASP A 39 -14.37 14.88 24.32
CA ASP A 39 -15.37 13.95 24.86
C ASP A 39 -15.04 12.48 24.56
N ALA A 40 -13.93 12.21 23.87
CA ALA A 40 -13.55 10.84 23.53
C ALA A 40 -13.25 10.03 24.81
N PRO A 41 -13.60 8.73 24.86
CA PRO A 41 -13.19 7.86 25.96
C PRO A 41 -11.67 7.91 26.17
N GLU A 42 -11.22 7.79 27.42
CA GLU A 42 -9.78 7.84 27.75
C GLU A 42 -8.96 6.78 27.00
N GLU A 43 -9.57 5.63 26.72
CA GLU A 43 -9.00 4.59 25.85
C GLU A 43 -8.70 5.12 24.44
N VAL A 44 -9.69 5.77 23.80
CA VAL A 44 -9.51 6.38 22.47
C VAL A 44 -8.45 7.49 22.52
N LYS A 45 -8.45 8.33 23.57
CA LYS A 45 -7.42 9.37 23.74
C LYS A 45 -6.02 8.77 23.92
N ALA A 46 -5.89 7.63 24.60
CA ALA A 46 -4.62 6.93 24.72
C ALA A 46 -4.16 6.39 23.35
N LEU A 47 -5.05 5.79 22.57
CA LEU A 47 -4.77 5.32 21.21
C LEU A 47 -4.35 6.47 20.29
N LEU A 48 -5.03 7.61 20.35
CA LEU A 48 -4.68 8.78 19.55
C LEU A 48 -3.31 9.37 19.92
N ARG A 49 -2.95 9.34 21.21
CA ARG A 49 -1.60 9.73 21.66
C ARG A 49 -0.53 8.78 21.13
N GLU A 50 -0.79 7.48 21.16
CA GLU A 50 0.09 6.46 20.60
C GLU A 50 0.24 6.61 19.08
N LEU A 51 -0.86 6.85 18.35
CA LEU A 51 -0.83 7.14 16.92
C LEU A 51 -0.03 8.41 16.60
N LYS A 52 -0.16 9.44 17.42
CA LYS A 52 0.63 10.67 17.28
C LYS A 52 2.12 10.42 17.50
N ALA A 53 2.48 9.60 18.47
CA ALA A 53 3.87 9.22 18.75
C ALA A 53 4.49 8.42 17.60
N ASN A 54 3.70 7.58 16.93
CA ASN A 54 4.13 6.72 15.83
C ASN A 54 3.70 7.24 14.45
N LYS A 55 3.46 8.55 14.31
CA LYS A 55 2.85 9.15 13.11
C LYS A 55 3.58 8.76 11.82
N GLN A 56 4.91 8.78 11.80
CA GLN A 56 5.70 8.50 10.60
C GLN A 56 5.55 7.03 10.18
N GLU A 57 5.73 6.11 11.12
CA GLU A 57 5.55 4.67 10.90
C GLU A 57 4.13 4.33 10.42
N VAL A 58 3.10 4.92 11.05
CA VAL A 58 1.69 4.78 10.61
C VAL A 58 1.49 5.32 9.20
N THR A 59 2.10 6.47 8.87
CA THR A 59 1.99 7.04 7.52
C THR A 59 2.64 6.12 6.47
N CYS A 60 3.83 5.61 6.75
CA CYS A 60 4.51 4.64 5.88
C CYS A 60 3.68 3.36 5.69
N PHE A 61 3.11 2.83 6.77
CA PHE A 61 2.25 1.65 6.72
C PHE A 61 1.02 1.88 5.83
N LEU A 62 0.30 2.99 6.04
CA LEU A 62 -0.92 3.31 5.29
C LEU A 62 -0.64 3.57 3.81
N LEU A 63 0.46 4.24 3.46
CA LEU A 63 0.84 4.47 2.06
C LEU A 63 1.00 3.16 1.29
N TRP A 64 1.69 2.18 1.89
CA TRP A 64 1.88 0.87 1.27
C TRP A 64 0.57 0.08 1.20
N ARG A 65 -0.21 0.05 2.29
CA ARG A 65 -1.52 -0.62 2.34
C ARG A 65 -2.47 -0.08 1.27
N ASP A 66 -2.62 1.23 1.18
CA ASP A 66 -3.54 1.87 0.22
C ASP A 66 -3.12 1.58 -1.23
N MET A 67 -1.82 1.49 -1.49
CA MET A 67 -1.31 1.05 -2.78
C MET A 67 -1.70 -0.41 -3.09
N LEU A 68 -1.54 -1.32 -2.13
CA LEU A 68 -1.94 -2.71 -2.29
C LEU A 68 -3.45 -2.85 -2.55
N GLU A 69 -4.27 -2.05 -1.85
CA GLU A 69 -5.73 -2.02 -2.08
C GLU A 69 -6.08 -1.59 -3.52
N ARG A 70 -5.45 -0.53 -4.04
CA ARG A 70 -5.62 -0.11 -5.45
C ARG A 70 -5.15 -1.17 -6.45
N CYS A 71 -4.03 -1.84 -6.15
CA CYS A 71 -3.53 -2.94 -6.97
C CYS A 71 -4.52 -4.11 -6.97
N ASN A 72 -5.07 -4.48 -5.82
CA ASN A 72 -6.06 -5.56 -5.72
C ASN A 72 -7.34 -5.26 -6.50
N GLN A 73 -7.83 -4.02 -6.47
CA GLN A 73 -9.02 -3.62 -7.22
C GLN A 73 -8.85 -3.74 -8.74
N SER A 74 -7.61 -3.57 -9.23
CA SER A 74 -7.27 -3.62 -10.65
C SER A 74 -6.59 -4.94 -11.07
N TYR A 75 -6.44 -5.86 -10.12
CA TYR A 75 -5.72 -7.12 -10.35
C TYR A 75 -6.50 -8.04 -11.28
N ARG A 76 -5.79 -8.60 -12.27
CA ARG A 76 -6.31 -9.65 -13.14
C ARG A 76 -5.82 -11.02 -12.67
N PRO A 77 -6.72 -11.94 -12.30
CA PRO A 77 -6.34 -13.30 -11.92
C PRO A 77 -5.46 -13.96 -12.99
N GLY A 78 -4.35 -14.56 -12.58
CA GLY A 78 -3.41 -15.22 -13.49
C GLY A 78 -2.30 -14.33 -14.05
N ALA A 79 -2.43 -12.99 -14.00
CA ALA A 79 -1.47 -12.07 -14.61
C ALA A 79 -0.04 -12.22 -14.06
N LEU A 80 0.12 -12.46 -12.75
CA LEU A 80 1.43 -12.70 -12.13
C LEU A 80 2.04 -14.03 -12.59
N GLN A 81 1.25 -15.09 -12.71
CA GLN A 81 1.72 -16.40 -13.15
C GLN A 81 2.14 -16.36 -14.63
N TRP A 82 1.38 -15.63 -15.46
CA TRP A 82 1.72 -15.38 -16.84
C TRP A 82 3.00 -14.54 -16.97
N ALA A 83 3.11 -13.41 -16.25
CA ALA A 83 4.29 -12.56 -16.28
C ALA A 83 5.55 -13.28 -15.78
N ARG A 84 5.43 -14.25 -14.88
CA ARG A 84 6.55 -15.10 -14.47
C ARG A 84 7.19 -15.85 -15.64
N THR A 85 6.40 -16.22 -16.63
CA THR A 85 6.85 -16.98 -17.81
C THR A 85 7.36 -16.06 -18.91
N HIS A 86 6.68 -14.94 -19.15
CA HIS A 86 6.94 -14.07 -20.30
C HIS A 86 7.79 -12.83 -19.99
N PHE A 87 7.71 -12.30 -18.77
CA PHE A 87 8.34 -11.06 -18.33
C PHE A 87 8.92 -11.17 -16.91
N PRO A 88 9.84 -12.12 -16.64
CA PRO A 88 10.39 -12.35 -15.30
C PRO A 88 11.11 -11.13 -14.69
N GLU A 89 11.59 -10.22 -15.53
CA GLU A 89 12.17 -8.94 -15.11
C GLU A 89 11.17 -8.03 -14.41
N LEU A 90 9.88 -8.07 -14.77
CA LEU A 90 8.84 -7.30 -14.07
C LEU A 90 8.62 -7.85 -12.65
N LEU A 91 8.72 -9.17 -12.47
CA LEU A 91 8.64 -9.81 -11.14
C LEU A 91 9.87 -9.44 -10.28
N LYS A 92 11.04 -9.29 -10.92
CA LYS A 92 12.23 -8.78 -10.25
C LYS A 92 12.04 -7.32 -9.81
N THR A 93 11.51 -6.45 -10.67
CA THR A 93 11.21 -5.05 -10.33
C THR A 93 10.21 -4.94 -9.19
N LEU A 94 9.18 -5.80 -9.16
CA LEU A 94 8.32 -5.94 -8.00
C LEU A 94 9.19 -6.24 -6.77
N SER A 95 9.88 -7.38 -6.71
CA SER A 95 10.69 -7.76 -5.53
C SER A 95 11.67 -6.67 -5.07
N GLU A 96 12.30 -5.95 -5.99
CA GLU A 96 13.18 -4.81 -5.68
C GLU A 96 12.42 -3.66 -5.01
N ALA A 97 11.23 -3.31 -5.47
CA ALA A 97 10.38 -2.31 -4.83
C ALA A 97 9.90 -2.74 -3.43
N GLU A 98 9.61 -4.03 -3.22
CA GLU A 98 9.33 -4.57 -1.88
C GLU A 98 10.52 -4.41 -0.92
N ASN A 99 11.74 -4.71 -1.40
CA ASN A 99 12.95 -4.53 -0.59
C ASN A 99 13.21 -3.05 -0.27
N GLN A 100 12.99 -2.16 -1.24
CA GLN A 100 13.07 -0.71 -1.03
C GLN A 100 12.04 -0.23 0.00
N TYR A 101 10.81 -0.74 -0.07
CA TYR A 101 9.78 -0.48 0.93
C TYR A 101 10.22 -0.90 2.32
N GLN A 102 10.72 -2.13 2.50
CA GLN A 102 11.17 -2.62 3.81
C GLN A 102 12.27 -1.72 4.40
N ALA A 103 13.27 -1.37 3.59
CA ALA A 103 14.36 -0.49 4.01
C ALA A 103 13.84 0.91 4.41
N ALA A 104 12.99 1.52 3.57
CA ALA A 104 12.41 2.84 3.84
C ALA A 104 11.47 2.81 5.04
N TYR A 105 10.69 1.74 5.22
CA TYR A 105 9.77 1.55 6.35
C TYR A 105 10.52 1.51 7.68
N TRP A 106 11.61 0.74 7.78
CA TRP A 106 12.42 0.68 9.00
C TRP A 106 13.12 2.01 9.32
N GLN A 107 13.46 2.78 8.30
CA GLN A 107 14.01 4.13 8.45
C GLN A 107 12.94 5.21 8.67
N GLN A 108 11.65 4.83 8.62
CA GLN A 108 10.50 5.74 8.65
C GLN A 108 10.56 6.83 7.56
N ASP A 109 11.16 6.50 6.42
CA ASP A 109 11.29 7.36 5.25
C ASP A 109 10.01 7.32 4.40
N ILE A 110 9.15 8.33 4.61
CA ILE A 110 7.89 8.49 3.87
C ILE A 110 8.13 8.65 2.36
N ALA A 111 9.20 9.33 1.96
CA ALA A 111 9.48 9.56 0.54
C ALA A 111 9.93 8.26 -0.14
N GLY A 112 10.84 7.51 0.50
CA GLY A 112 11.26 6.20 0.04
C GLY A 112 10.10 5.20 -0.05
N VAL A 113 9.21 5.17 0.95
CA VAL A 113 8.01 4.32 0.90
C VAL A 113 7.09 4.70 -0.26
N ARG A 114 6.89 6.01 -0.50
CA ARG A 114 6.08 6.46 -1.63
C ARG A 114 6.68 6.05 -2.98
N GLN A 115 7.99 6.20 -3.13
CA GLN A 115 8.70 5.80 -4.34
C GLN A 115 8.58 4.28 -4.58
N ALA A 116 8.83 3.48 -3.54
CA ALA A 116 8.67 2.03 -3.61
C ALA A 116 7.23 1.63 -4.00
N ALA A 117 6.23 2.27 -3.40
CA ALA A 117 4.83 2.03 -3.70
C ALA A 117 4.47 2.39 -5.16
N GLU A 118 4.99 3.51 -5.68
CA GLU A 118 4.77 3.93 -7.07
C GLU A 118 5.40 2.95 -8.08
N ILE A 119 6.62 2.48 -7.82
CA ILE A 119 7.29 1.48 -8.66
C ILE A 119 6.47 0.18 -8.67
N TRP A 120 6.07 -0.29 -7.48
CA TRP A 120 5.28 -1.50 -7.34
C TRP A 120 3.93 -1.40 -8.07
N GLU A 121 3.18 -0.32 -7.84
CA GLU A 121 1.87 -0.09 -8.45
C GLU A 121 1.97 0.03 -9.98
N THR A 122 2.95 0.77 -10.49
CA THR A 122 3.17 0.93 -11.94
C THR A 122 3.54 -0.40 -12.60
N THR A 123 4.38 -1.19 -11.94
CA THR A 123 4.81 -2.50 -12.44
C THR A 123 3.64 -3.48 -12.46
N MET A 124 2.82 -3.50 -11.41
CA MET A 124 1.63 -4.34 -11.35
C MET A 124 0.60 -3.95 -12.43
N LYS A 125 0.36 -2.64 -12.64
CA LYS A 125 -0.49 -2.16 -13.72
C LYS A 125 0.03 -2.59 -15.10
N ARG A 126 1.35 -2.52 -15.31
CA ARG A 126 1.99 -2.99 -16.54
C ARG A 126 1.80 -4.48 -16.76
N ILE A 127 1.99 -5.30 -15.72
CA ILE A 127 1.74 -6.75 -15.78
C ILE A 127 0.28 -7.03 -16.18
N CYS A 128 -0.69 -6.39 -15.52
CA CYS A 128 -2.11 -6.56 -15.84
C CYS A 128 -2.45 -6.13 -17.27
N LEU A 129 -1.88 -5.03 -17.76
CA LEU A 129 -2.10 -4.54 -19.11
C LEU A 129 -1.53 -5.51 -20.16
N LEU A 130 -0.30 -5.97 -19.97
CA LEU A 130 0.33 -6.93 -20.89
C LEU A 130 -0.44 -8.26 -20.92
N HIS A 131 -0.90 -8.75 -19.77
CA HIS A 131 -1.75 -9.94 -19.70
C HIS A 131 -3.04 -9.75 -20.50
N GLN A 132 -3.72 -8.60 -20.33
CA GLN A 132 -4.93 -8.28 -21.07
C GLN A 132 -4.72 -8.27 -22.58
N LEU A 133 -3.60 -7.71 -23.05
CA LEU A 133 -3.27 -7.67 -24.47
C LEU A 133 -3.02 -9.08 -25.01
N ALA A 134 -2.36 -9.94 -24.23
CA ALA A 134 -2.12 -11.32 -24.62
C ALA A 134 -3.42 -12.14 -24.71
N GLU A 135 -4.40 -11.89 -23.84
CA GLU A 135 -5.74 -12.48 -23.92
C GLU A 135 -6.56 -11.97 -25.12
N GLY A 136 -6.27 -10.75 -25.60
CA GLY A 136 -6.97 -10.08 -26.71
C GLY A 136 -6.35 -10.26 -28.10
N GLY A 137 -5.15 -10.85 -28.20
CA GLY A 137 -4.40 -11.05 -29.44
C GLY A 137 -3.19 -10.12 -29.59
N GLU A 138 -2.01 -10.75 -29.70
CA GLU A 138 -0.65 -10.22 -29.95
C GLU A 138 -0.04 -9.30 -28.88
N VAL A 139 0.59 -9.91 -27.87
CA VAL A 139 1.84 -9.35 -27.32
C VAL A 139 2.98 -10.06 -28.05
N LEU A 140 3.38 -9.52 -29.20
CA LEU A 140 4.56 -9.99 -29.90
C LEU A 140 5.77 -9.72 -28.99
N ASN A 141 6.38 -10.79 -28.49
CA ASN A 141 7.71 -10.72 -27.92
C ASN A 141 8.64 -10.21 -29.02
N GLU A 142 9.49 -9.21 -28.74
CA GLU A 142 10.46 -8.68 -29.71
C GLU A 142 11.43 -9.76 -30.27
N ALA A 143 11.42 -10.97 -29.68
CA ALA A 143 12.12 -12.15 -30.15
C ALA A 143 11.47 -12.86 -31.37
N GLU A 144 10.24 -12.49 -31.78
CA GLU A 144 9.50 -13.13 -32.87
C GLU A 144 9.20 -12.18 -34.04
N LYS A 145 10.16 -11.34 -34.44
CA LYS A 145 10.11 -10.72 -35.77
C LYS A 145 10.71 -11.69 -36.80
N PRO A 146 9.94 -12.28 -37.72
CA PRO A 146 10.53 -12.87 -38.92
C PRO A 146 11.15 -11.74 -39.74
N PHE A 147 12.37 -11.99 -40.24
CA PHE A 147 13.11 -11.10 -41.14
C PHE A 147 12.33 -10.78 -42.42
#